data_AF-A0A958V0Y6-F1
#
_entry.id   AF-A0A958V0Y6-F1
#
_cell.length_a   1.000
_cell.length_b   1.000
_cell.length_c   1.000
_cell.angle_alpha   90.00
_cell.angle_beta   90.00
_cell.angle_gamma   90.00
#
_symmetry.space_group_name_H-M   'P 1'
#
loop_
_entity.id
_entity.type
_entity.pdbx_description
1 polymer ?
#
loop_
_entity_poly.entity_id
_entity_poly.type
_entity_poly.pdbx_seq_one_letter_code
_entity_poly.pdbx_strand_id
1 'polypeptide(L)'
;MREAAFVKRHKEKWQLFEEILKNKQQVSPDKLSDLYIEITDDLSYAKTFYPRSNTIAYLNGIASAAHQKIYSNKKESNNRIITFFKTEFPLEFRKYHRQLLIAFSVFAFFVFVGAYSSSRDGDFVRLIMGDAYVNMTLENIENGDPMAVYKQAGETDMFLGITINNIKVAMYAFIFGIFLSVGTLFMMMQNGIMLGSFIYFFYDKCLMWEASRTIWIHGT
;
A
#
# COMPACT_ATOMS: atom_id res chain seq x y z
N MET A 1 15.80 51.56 10.87
CA MET A 1 14.74 52.33 10.19
C MET A 1 13.80 52.88 11.27
N ARG A 2 13.17 54.06 11.10
CA ARG A 2 12.09 54.50 12.02
C ARG A 2 10.83 53.69 11.72
N GLU A 3 10.04 53.36 12.75
CA GLU A 3 8.85 52.52 12.61
C GLU A 3 7.88 53.01 11.52
N ALA A 4 7.61 54.32 11.46
CA ALA A 4 6.73 54.90 10.44
C ALA A 4 7.22 54.65 9.01
N ALA A 5 8.54 54.62 8.78
CA ALA A 5 9.12 54.32 7.47
C ALA A 5 9.03 52.82 7.14
N PHE A 6 9.18 51.95 8.15
CA PHE A 6 8.96 50.51 8.02
C PHE A 6 7.51 50.23 7.63
N VAL A 7 6.54 50.78 8.37
CA VAL A 7 5.12 50.65 8.05
C VAL A 7 4.83 51.18 6.65
N LYS A 8 5.30 52.37 6.29
CA LYS A 8 5.05 52.96 4.96
C LYS A 8 5.57 52.06 3.82
N ARG A 9 6.71 51.40 4.02
CA ARG A 9 7.33 50.53 3.00
C ARG A 9 6.56 49.21 2.80
N HIS A 10 6.00 48.64 3.87
CA HIS A 10 5.40 47.30 3.85
C HIS A 10 3.85 47.30 3.83
N LYS A 11 3.22 48.45 4.09
CA LYS A 11 1.75 48.60 4.21
C LYS A 11 0.97 48.05 3.01
N GLU A 12 1.37 48.37 1.78
CA GLU A 12 0.64 47.95 0.56
C GLU A 12 0.55 46.42 0.48
N LYS A 13 1.63 45.74 0.83
CA LYS A 13 1.71 44.29 0.86
C LYS A 13 0.90 43.66 1.98
N TRP A 14 0.93 44.26 3.18
CA TRP A 14 0.09 43.80 4.28
C TRP A 14 -1.40 43.93 3.95
N GLN A 15 -1.79 45.01 3.26
CA GLN A 15 -3.16 45.21 2.78
C GLN A 15 -3.55 44.18 1.71
N LEU A 16 -2.68 43.93 0.72
CA LEU A 16 -2.91 42.90 -0.30
C LEU A 16 -3.16 41.52 0.35
N PHE A 17 -2.33 41.14 1.31
CA PHE A 17 -2.51 39.87 1.99
C PHE A 17 -3.80 39.80 2.81
N GLU A 18 -4.18 40.89 3.48
CA GLU A 18 -5.45 40.97 4.19
C GLU A 18 -6.66 40.80 3.24
N GLU A 19 -6.61 41.37 2.03
CA GLU A 19 -7.64 41.21 0.99
C GLU A 19 -7.75 39.75 0.51
N ILE A 20 -6.62 39.08 0.34
CA ILE A 20 -6.54 37.65 0.00
C ILE A 20 -7.13 36.80 1.13
N LEU A 21 -6.81 37.11 2.39
CA LEU A 21 -7.39 36.41 3.55
C LEU A 21 -8.91 36.60 3.64
N LYS A 22 -9.42 37.77 3.26
CA LYS A 22 -10.86 38.09 3.20
C LYS A 22 -11.59 37.54 1.96
N ASN A 23 -10.95 36.69 1.14
CA ASN A 23 -11.51 36.13 -0.11
C ASN A 23 -11.92 37.19 -1.14
N LYS A 24 -11.39 38.42 -1.05
CA LYS A 24 -11.68 39.47 -2.04
C LYS A 24 -10.85 39.31 -3.31
N GLN A 25 -9.76 38.55 -3.23
CA GLN A 25 -8.86 38.28 -4.34
C GLN A 25 -8.34 36.84 -4.27
N GLN A 26 -8.37 36.11 -5.38
CA GLN A 26 -7.77 34.78 -5.48
C GLN A 26 -6.33 34.87 -5.99
N VAL A 27 -5.43 34.13 -5.36
CA VAL A 27 -4.02 33.97 -5.74
C VAL A 27 -3.63 32.50 -5.67
N SER A 28 -2.55 32.13 -6.35
CA SER A 28 -2.02 30.77 -6.31
C SER A 28 -1.57 30.38 -4.88
N PRO A 29 -1.62 29.09 -4.52
CA PRO A 29 -1.12 28.59 -3.23
C PRO A 29 0.34 28.95 -2.96
N ASP A 30 1.18 28.95 -3.98
CA ASP A 30 2.60 29.34 -3.86
C ASP A 30 2.73 30.80 -3.45
N LYS A 31 2.00 31.70 -4.11
CA LYS A 31 2.01 33.14 -3.81
C LYS A 31 1.45 33.44 -2.42
N LEU A 32 0.47 32.66 -1.96
CA LEU A 32 -0.05 32.75 -0.59
C LEU A 32 1.01 32.34 0.45
N SER A 33 1.83 31.33 0.13
CA SER A 33 2.91 30.83 0.99
C SER A 33 4.06 31.84 1.06
N ASP A 34 4.45 32.44 -0.07
CA ASP A 34 5.47 33.50 -0.14
C ASP A 34 5.07 34.70 0.74
N LEU A 35 3.84 35.20 0.58
CA LEU A 35 3.34 36.33 1.36
C LEU A 35 3.28 36.02 2.87
N TYR A 36 3.01 34.77 3.25
CA TYR A 36 3.01 34.34 4.65
C TYR A 36 4.41 34.34 5.26
N ILE A 37 5.42 33.84 4.53
CA ILE A 37 6.82 33.88 4.96
C ILE A 37 7.21 35.34 5.22
N GLU A 38 6.94 36.20 4.27
CA GLU A 38 7.37 37.60 4.36
C GLU A 38 6.68 38.38 5.48
N ILE A 39 5.40 38.11 5.79
CA ILE A 39 4.71 38.73 6.93
C ILE A 39 5.26 38.22 8.26
N THR A 40 5.71 36.97 8.31
CA THR A 40 6.33 36.39 9.49
C THR A 40 7.73 36.98 9.72
N ASP A 41 8.45 37.29 8.65
CA ASP A 41 9.73 38.03 8.70
C ASP A 41 9.51 39.47 9.19
N ASP A 42 8.52 40.18 8.63
CA ASP A 42 8.16 41.54 9.06
C ASP A 42 7.72 41.57 10.53
N LEU A 43 6.99 40.56 10.99
CA LEU A 43 6.59 40.41 12.39
C LEU A 43 7.80 40.20 13.30
N SER A 44 8.76 39.37 12.87
CA SER A 44 9.99 39.11 13.61
C SER A 44 10.85 40.38 13.71
N TYR A 45 10.98 41.13 12.61
CA TYR A 45 11.64 42.43 12.60
C TYR A 45 10.96 43.42 13.56
N ALA A 46 9.62 43.52 13.51
CA ALA A 46 8.87 44.41 14.39
C ALA A 46 9.02 44.04 15.87
N LYS A 47 9.05 42.75 16.22
CA LYS A 47 9.29 42.28 17.58
C LYS A 47 10.66 42.70 18.11
N THR A 48 11.70 42.64 17.28
CA THR A 48 13.07 43.00 17.67
C THR A 48 13.26 44.51 17.81
N PHE A 49 12.79 45.29 16.84
CA PHE A 49 13.11 46.72 16.76
C PHE A 49 12.02 47.65 17.33
N TYR A 50 10.78 47.18 17.45
CA TYR A 50 9.63 47.98 17.91
C TYR A 50 8.78 47.24 18.98
N PRO A 51 9.38 46.74 20.07
CA PRO A 51 8.74 45.79 21.00
C PRO A 51 7.46 46.26 21.72
N ARG A 52 7.15 47.56 21.68
CA ARG A 52 5.93 48.15 22.30
C ARG A 52 4.95 48.72 21.26
N SER A 53 5.09 48.35 19.99
CA SER A 53 4.32 48.90 18.89
C SER A 53 3.01 48.14 18.62
N ASN A 54 1.98 48.87 18.21
CA ASN A 54 0.74 48.32 17.65
C ASN A 54 0.96 47.56 16.33
N THR A 55 2.06 47.81 15.63
CA THR A 55 2.47 47.09 14.41
C THR A 55 2.68 45.60 14.70
N ILE A 56 3.19 45.25 15.88
CA ILE A 56 3.34 43.84 16.30
C ILE A 56 1.97 43.18 16.39
N ALA A 57 1.01 43.83 17.07
CA ALA A 57 -0.34 43.29 17.24
C ALA A 57 -1.04 43.09 15.88
N TYR A 58 -0.90 44.06 14.98
CA TYR A 58 -1.44 44.01 13.62
C TYR A 58 -0.85 42.84 12.81
N LEU A 59 0.48 42.76 12.74
CA LEU A 59 1.18 41.70 11.98
C LEU A 59 0.90 40.31 12.55
N ASN A 60 0.83 40.19 13.87
CA ASN A 60 0.51 38.92 14.53
C ASN A 60 -0.92 38.47 14.22
N GLY A 61 -1.88 39.40 14.16
CA GLY A 61 -3.27 39.10 13.77
C GLY A 61 -3.36 38.55 12.35
N ILE A 62 -2.67 39.20 11.41
CA ILE A 62 -2.64 38.79 10.00
C ILE A 62 -1.93 37.45 9.82
N ALA A 63 -0.77 37.25 10.46
CA ALA A 63 -0.02 36.00 10.40
C ALA A 63 -0.83 34.83 10.98
N SER A 64 -1.53 35.03 12.10
CA SER A 64 -2.38 34.01 12.72
C SER A 64 -3.57 33.63 11.83
N ALA A 65 -4.24 34.62 11.25
CA ALA A 65 -5.34 34.39 10.30
C ALA A 65 -4.88 33.62 9.05
N ALA A 66 -3.69 33.92 8.54
CA ALA A 66 -3.10 33.18 7.43
C ALA A 66 -2.73 31.76 7.78
N HIS A 67 -2.12 31.54 8.95
CA HIS A 67 -1.76 30.22 9.41
C HIS A 67 -2.99 29.31 9.49
N GLN A 68 -4.11 29.79 10.04
CA GLN A 68 -5.37 29.04 10.11
C GLN A 68 -5.95 28.71 8.73
N LYS A 69 -5.71 29.56 7.72
CA LYS A 69 -6.26 29.39 6.36
C LYS A 69 -5.39 28.46 5.50
N ILE A 70 -4.06 28.59 5.59
CA ILE A 70 -3.09 27.77 4.85
C ILE A 70 -3.06 26.35 5.43
N TYR A 71 -3.03 26.23 6.75
CA TYR A 71 -2.93 24.96 7.48
C TYR A 71 -4.28 24.45 7.98
N SER A 72 -5.38 24.88 7.35
CA SER A 72 -6.68 24.25 7.59
C SER A 72 -6.67 22.83 7.03
N ASN A 73 -7.11 21.85 7.82
CA ASN A 73 -7.24 20.46 7.38
C ASN A 73 -7.99 20.41 6.05
N LYS A 74 -7.35 19.85 5.02
CA LYS A 74 -8.00 19.57 3.74
C LYS A 74 -9.14 18.58 4.04
N LYS A 75 -10.38 19.07 4.04
CA LYS A 75 -11.55 18.20 4.12
C LYS A 75 -11.56 17.35 2.86
N GLU A 76 -11.07 16.12 2.97
CA GLU A 76 -11.23 15.12 1.92
C GLU A 76 -12.73 14.99 1.60
N SER A 77 -13.07 14.93 0.32
CA SER A 77 -14.47 14.89 -0.09
C SER A 77 -15.16 13.68 0.54
N ASN A 78 -16.45 13.82 0.91
CA ASN A 78 -17.25 12.72 1.48
C ASN A 78 -17.26 11.44 0.61
N ASN A 79 -16.84 11.53 -0.66
CA ASN A 79 -16.77 10.41 -1.60
C ASN A 79 -15.36 9.80 -1.73
N ARG A 80 -14.39 10.11 -0.85
CA ARG A 80 -12.99 9.65 -0.98
C ARG A 80 -12.85 8.14 -1.13
N ILE A 81 -13.61 7.37 -0.34
CA ILE A 81 -13.63 5.89 -0.40
C ILE A 81 -14.16 5.43 -1.75
N ILE A 82 -15.25 6.02 -2.23
CA ILE A 82 -15.85 5.66 -3.53
C ILE A 82 -14.87 5.98 -4.67
N THR A 83 -14.26 7.16 -4.65
CA THR A 83 -13.26 7.56 -5.65
C THR A 83 -12.02 6.65 -5.62
N PHE A 84 -11.57 6.23 -4.44
CA PHE A 84 -10.47 5.29 -4.29
C PHE A 84 -10.79 3.96 -5.00
N PHE A 85 -11.90 3.30 -4.66
CA PHE A 85 -12.24 1.99 -5.22
C PHE A 85 -12.69 2.05 -6.68
N LYS A 86 -13.39 3.11 -7.10
CA LYS A 86 -13.94 3.22 -8.47
C LYS A 86 -12.92 3.71 -9.48
N THR A 87 -11.97 4.54 -9.05
CA THR A 87 -11.09 5.27 -9.97
C THR A 87 -9.62 5.01 -9.67
N GLU A 88 -9.14 5.33 -8.47
CA GLU A 88 -7.70 5.29 -8.17
C GLU A 88 -7.15 3.86 -8.20
N PHE A 89 -7.82 2.93 -7.52
CA PHE A 89 -7.39 1.54 -7.44
C PHE A 89 -7.36 0.86 -8.82
N PRO A 90 -8.43 0.90 -9.65
CA PRO A 90 -8.36 0.34 -11.01
C PRO A 90 -7.30 1.00 -11.90
N LEU A 91 -7.10 2.31 -11.77
CA LEU A 91 -6.08 3.02 -12.55
C LEU A 91 -4.66 2.60 -12.17
N GLU A 92 -4.38 2.38 -10.88
CA GLU A 92 -3.09 1.85 -10.44
C GLU A 92 -2.84 0.42 -10.95
N PHE A 93 -3.87 -0.44 -10.97
CA PHE A 93 -3.77 -1.76 -11.62
C PHE A 93 -3.44 -1.64 -13.11
N ARG A 94 -4.13 -0.75 -13.84
CA ARG A 94 -3.90 -0.54 -15.27
C ARG A 94 -2.49 0.00 -15.54
N LYS A 95 -2.00 0.89 -14.69
CA LYS A 95 -0.64 1.47 -14.78
C LYS A 95 0.44 0.40 -14.63
N TYR A 96 0.26 -0.57 -13.73
CA TYR A 96 1.23 -1.64 -13.47
C TYR A 96 0.87 -3.00 -14.09
N HIS A 97 -0.08 -3.05 -15.02
CA HIS A 97 -0.58 -4.31 -15.59
C HIS A 97 0.53 -5.14 -16.27
N ARG A 98 1.54 -4.50 -16.87
CA ARG A 98 2.65 -5.22 -17.52
C ARG A 98 3.50 -5.96 -16.50
N GLN A 99 3.83 -5.30 -15.40
CA GLN A 99 4.61 -5.88 -14.31
C GLN A 99 3.84 -7.03 -13.65
N LEU A 100 2.54 -6.84 -13.41
CA LEU A 100 1.65 -7.89 -12.90
C LEU A 100 1.56 -9.08 -13.86
N LEU A 101 1.48 -8.83 -15.17
CA LEU A 101 1.44 -9.88 -16.18
C LEU A 101 2.76 -10.65 -16.25
N ILE A 102 3.90 -9.98 -16.13
CA ILE A 102 5.21 -10.64 -16.05
C ILE A 102 5.27 -11.54 -14.81
N ALA A 103 4.90 -11.02 -13.64
CA ALA A 103 4.89 -11.81 -12.40
C ALA A 103 3.94 -13.01 -12.51
N PHE A 104 2.73 -12.79 -13.03
CA PHE A 104 1.77 -13.86 -13.27
C PHE A 104 2.32 -14.91 -14.23
N SER A 105 2.93 -14.51 -15.34
CA SER A 105 3.47 -15.44 -16.34
C SER A 105 4.62 -16.27 -15.81
N VAL A 106 5.54 -15.64 -15.05
CA VAL A 106 6.65 -16.35 -14.39
C VAL A 106 6.12 -17.34 -13.36
N PHE A 107 5.16 -16.94 -12.54
CA PHE A 107 4.55 -17.83 -11.55
C PHE A 107 3.82 -18.99 -12.22
N ALA A 108 2.97 -18.71 -13.22
CA ALA A 108 2.24 -19.71 -13.99
C ALA A 108 3.17 -20.69 -14.71
N PHE A 109 4.32 -20.22 -15.21
CA PHE A 109 5.34 -21.09 -15.78
C PHE A 109 5.86 -22.10 -14.74
N PHE A 110 6.17 -21.66 -13.51
CA PHE A 110 6.63 -22.59 -12.47
C PHE A 110 5.53 -23.53 -11.96
N VAL A 111 4.28 -23.07 -11.92
CA VAL A 111 3.12 -23.95 -11.67
C VAL A 111 3.03 -25.04 -12.73
N PHE A 112 3.18 -24.68 -14.01
CA PHE A 112 3.21 -25.66 -15.09
C PHE A 112 4.39 -26.63 -14.95
N VAL A 113 5.59 -26.14 -14.63
CA VAL A 113 6.78 -26.99 -14.40
C VAL A 113 6.54 -27.98 -13.25
N GLY A 114 5.92 -27.54 -12.14
CA GLY A 114 5.58 -28.41 -11.02
C GLY A 114 4.60 -29.51 -11.43
N ALA A 115 3.48 -29.12 -12.05
CA ALA A 115 2.47 -30.08 -12.50
C ALA A 115 3.00 -31.07 -13.55
N TYR A 116 3.79 -30.58 -14.52
CA TYR A 116 4.40 -31.42 -15.53
C TYR A 116 5.41 -32.40 -14.94
N SER A 117 6.26 -31.94 -14.02
CA SER A 117 7.24 -32.82 -13.35
C SER A 117 6.54 -33.91 -12.54
N SER A 118 5.50 -33.56 -11.78
CA SER A 118 4.66 -34.53 -11.06
C SER A 118 3.97 -35.55 -11.97
N SER A 119 3.67 -35.18 -13.23
CA SER A 119 3.08 -36.11 -14.20
C SER A 119 4.04 -37.15 -14.76
N ARG A 120 5.35 -36.87 -14.68
CA ARG A 120 6.40 -37.76 -15.19
C ARG A 120 7.00 -38.65 -14.12
N ASP A 121 7.02 -38.17 -12.88
CA ASP A 121 7.64 -38.84 -11.75
C ASP A 121 6.74 -38.75 -10.51
N GLY A 122 6.28 -39.91 -10.04
CA GLY A 122 5.43 -40.01 -8.85
C GLY A 122 6.16 -39.59 -7.57
N ASP A 123 7.50 -39.71 -7.53
CA ASP A 123 8.30 -39.31 -6.37
C ASP A 123 8.49 -37.80 -6.31
N PHE A 124 8.30 -37.07 -7.42
CA PHE A 124 8.45 -35.62 -7.46
C PHE A 124 7.45 -34.92 -6.53
N VAL A 125 6.23 -35.45 -6.40
CA VAL A 125 5.24 -34.92 -5.45
C VAL A 125 5.76 -35.03 -4.02
N ARG A 126 6.35 -36.17 -3.66
CA ARG A 126 6.92 -36.41 -2.32
C ARG A 126 8.16 -35.56 -2.07
N LEU A 127 8.99 -35.33 -3.09
CA LEU A 127 10.14 -34.43 -3.00
C LEU A 127 9.73 -33.00 -2.65
N ILE A 128 8.64 -32.51 -3.24
CA ILE A 128 8.19 -31.13 -3.09
C ILE A 128 7.30 -30.93 -1.85
N MET A 129 6.36 -31.85 -1.58
CA MET A 129 5.40 -31.72 -0.48
C MET A 129 5.82 -32.47 0.79
N GLY A 130 6.78 -33.37 0.70
CA GLY A 130 7.23 -34.23 1.79
C GLY A 130 6.36 -35.47 1.99
N ASP A 131 6.98 -36.57 2.41
CA ASP A 131 6.30 -37.84 2.66
C ASP A 131 5.18 -37.73 3.69
N ALA A 132 5.38 -36.90 4.73
CA ALA A 132 4.39 -36.71 5.78
C ALA A 132 3.07 -36.14 5.23
N TYR A 133 3.15 -35.10 4.40
CA TYR A 133 1.97 -34.48 3.81
C TYR A 133 1.25 -35.44 2.84
N VAL A 134 2.03 -36.12 1.97
CA VAL A 134 1.48 -37.06 0.99
C VAL A 134 0.80 -38.24 1.69
N ASN A 135 1.47 -38.87 2.67
CA ASN A 135 0.92 -40.03 3.38
C ASN A 135 -0.35 -39.68 4.15
N MET A 136 -0.33 -38.59 4.91
CA MET A 136 -1.52 -38.09 5.63
C MET A 136 -2.67 -37.81 4.65
N THR A 137 -2.39 -37.23 3.48
CA THR A 137 -3.44 -36.95 2.49
C THR A 137 -4.00 -38.23 1.87
N LEU A 138 -3.16 -39.23 1.60
CA LEU A 138 -3.62 -40.54 1.13
C LEU A 138 -4.48 -41.25 2.18
N GLU A 139 -4.08 -41.22 3.45
CA GLU A 139 -4.86 -41.77 4.56
C GLU A 139 -6.22 -41.06 4.70
N ASN A 140 -6.24 -39.73 4.57
CA ASN A 140 -7.47 -38.95 4.55
C ASN A 140 -8.40 -39.34 3.39
N ILE A 141 -7.83 -39.59 2.20
CA ILE A 141 -8.59 -40.09 1.03
C ILE A 141 -9.17 -41.48 1.31
N GLU A 142 -8.39 -42.39 1.89
CA GLU A 142 -8.85 -43.74 2.26
C GLU A 142 -9.97 -43.70 3.31
N ASN A 143 -9.90 -42.75 4.25
CA ASN A 143 -10.91 -42.51 5.27
C ASN A 143 -12.16 -41.77 4.75
N GLY A 144 -12.20 -41.42 3.46
CA GLY A 144 -13.34 -40.75 2.83
C GLY A 144 -13.45 -39.25 3.10
N ASP A 145 -12.42 -38.61 3.67
CA ASP A 145 -12.33 -37.15 3.82
C ASP A 145 -10.97 -36.61 3.32
N PRO A 146 -10.78 -36.49 2.00
CA PRO A 146 -9.52 -36.03 1.40
C PRO A 146 -9.03 -34.67 1.91
N MET A 147 -9.94 -33.85 2.43
CA MET A 147 -9.70 -32.46 2.82
C MET A 147 -9.61 -32.27 4.33
N ALA A 148 -9.55 -33.35 5.11
CA ALA A 148 -9.55 -33.31 6.57
C ALA A 148 -8.48 -32.37 7.14
N VAL A 149 -7.30 -32.27 6.51
CA VAL A 149 -6.22 -31.37 6.97
C VAL A 149 -6.64 -29.89 7.00
N TYR A 150 -7.60 -29.49 6.17
CA TYR A 150 -8.12 -28.12 6.09
C TYR A 150 -9.36 -27.90 6.97
N LYS A 151 -9.92 -28.95 7.56
CA LYS A 151 -11.15 -28.91 8.38
C LYS A 151 -10.89 -28.94 9.89
N GLN A 152 -9.68 -29.28 10.32
CA GLN A 152 -9.36 -29.57 11.73
C GLN A 152 -9.06 -28.32 12.58
N ALA A 153 -8.67 -27.20 11.96
CA ALA A 153 -8.33 -25.96 12.65
C ALA A 153 -9.55 -25.02 12.76
N GLY A 154 -9.62 -24.23 13.84
CA GLY A 154 -10.62 -23.17 13.97
C GLY A 154 -10.47 -22.15 12.82
N GLU A 155 -11.59 -21.77 12.20
CA GLU A 155 -11.61 -20.92 11.00
C GLU A 155 -10.79 -19.63 11.17
N THR A 156 -10.88 -18.98 12.33
CA THR A 156 -10.14 -17.75 12.66
C THR A 156 -8.62 -17.97 12.74
N ASP A 157 -8.18 -19.05 13.38
CA ASP A 157 -6.76 -19.35 13.57
C ASP A 157 -6.11 -19.71 12.24
N MET A 158 -6.82 -20.47 11.41
CA MET A 158 -6.42 -20.80 10.05
C MET A 158 -6.31 -19.55 9.18
N PHE A 159 -7.34 -18.68 9.18
CA PHE A 159 -7.33 -17.41 8.44
C PHE A 159 -6.12 -16.53 8.83
N LEU A 160 -5.87 -16.37 10.13
CA LEU A 160 -4.74 -15.57 10.62
C LEU A 160 -3.40 -16.22 10.27
N GLY A 161 -3.28 -17.55 10.42
CA GLY A 161 -2.08 -18.30 10.08
C GLY A 161 -1.71 -18.15 8.59
N ILE A 162 -2.69 -18.35 7.70
CA ILE A 162 -2.54 -18.16 6.25
C ILE A 162 -2.15 -16.70 5.94
N THR A 163 -2.85 -15.74 6.53
CA THR A 163 -2.57 -14.31 6.32
C THR A 163 -1.13 -13.96 6.72
N ILE A 164 -0.68 -14.40 7.89
CA ILE A 164 0.68 -14.15 8.38
C ILE A 164 1.71 -14.85 7.49
N ASN A 165 1.44 -16.08 7.05
CA ASN A 165 2.33 -16.81 6.15
C ASN A 165 2.49 -16.07 4.81
N ASN A 166 1.40 -15.64 4.19
CA ASN A 166 1.43 -14.90 2.93
C ASN A 166 2.15 -13.55 3.07
N ILE A 167 1.90 -12.82 4.16
CA ILE A 167 2.63 -11.57 4.45
C ILE A 167 4.13 -11.86 4.59
N LYS A 168 4.51 -12.93 5.31
CA LYS A 168 5.92 -13.32 5.47
C LYS A 168 6.57 -13.65 4.13
N VAL A 169 5.93 -14.48 3.29
CA VAL A 169 6.42 -14.83 1.96
C VAL A 169 6.56 -13.58 1.09
N ALA A 170 5.56 -12.68 1.10
CA ALA A 170 5.60 -11.42 0.36
C ALA A 170 6.74 -10.51 0.83
N MET A 171 6.95 -10.39 2.15
CA MET A 171 8.05 -9.61 2.72
C MET A 171 9.41 -10.18 2.30
N TYR A 172 9.59 -11.50 2.36
CA TYR A 172 10.84 -12.12 1.90
C TYR A 172 11.06 -11.92 0.40
N ALA A 173 10.03 -12.13 -0.42
CA ALA A 173 10.10 -11.90 -1.86
C ALA A 173 10.46 -10.45 -2.19
N PHE A 174 9.95 -9.48 -1.43
CA PHE A 174 10.29 -8.07 -1.57
C PHE A 174 11.74 -7.77 -1.14
N ILE A 175 12.15 -8.21 0.04
CA ILE A 175 13.51 -7.99 0.58
C ILE A 175 14.56 -8.60 -0.33
N PHE A 176 14.36 -9.86 -0.74
CA PHE A 176 15.28 -10.53 -1.66
C PHE A 176 15.23 -9.98 -3.08
N GLY A 177 14.26 -9.10 -3.39
CA GLY A 177 14.22 -8.34 -4.63
C GLY A 177 15.42 -7.40 -4.81
N ILE A 178 16.07 -7.00 -3.72
CA ILE A 178 17.29 -6.16 -3.74
C ILE A 178 18.42 -6.82 -4.53
N PHE A 179 18.48 -8.15 -4.56
CA PHE A 179 19.46 -8.93 -5.33
C PHE A 179 19.05 -9.07 -6.80
N LEU A 180 18.77 -7.95 -7.46
CA LEU A 180 18.34 -7.91 -8.87
C LEU A 180 17.14 -8.84 -9.15
N SER A 181 16.21 -8.96 -8.21
CA SER A 181 15.03 -9.85 -8.27
C SER A 181 15.32 -11.36 -8.32
N VAL A 182 16.58 -11.81 -8.22
CA VAL A 182 16.92 -13.24 -8.25
C VAL A 182 16.24 -14.00 -7.12
N GLY A 183 16.25 -13.45 -5.91
CA GLY A 183 15.60 -14.12 -4.79
C GLY A 183 14.07 -14.05 -4.85
N THR A 184 13.49 -13.00 -5.45
CA THR A 184 12.05 -12.97 -5.76
C THR A 184 11.68 -14.09 -6.74
N LEU A 185 12.47 -14.29 -7.80
CA LEU A 185 12.26 -15.36 -8.78
C LEU A 185 12.38 -16.75 -8.14
N PHE A 186 13.35 -16.94 -7.24
CA PHE A 186 13.50 -18.20 -6.50
C PHE A 186 12.29 -18.49 -5.61
N MET A 187 11.77 -17.48 -4.89
CA MET A 187 10.56 -17.64 -4.08
C MET A 187 9.34 -17.96 -4.95
N MET A 188 9.18 -17.29 -6.10
CA MET A 188 8.11 -17.59 -7.05
C MET A 188 8.23 -19.00 -7.64
N MET A 189 9.46 -19.46 -7.90
CA MET A 189 9.73 -20.82 -8.37
C MET A 189 9.31 -21.86 -7.34
N GLN A 190 9.74 -21.71 -6.09
CA GLN A 190 9.39 -22.68 -5.04
C GLN A 190 7.88 -22.76 -4.81
N ASN A 191 7.20 -21.62 -4.67
CA ASN A 191 5.76 -21.57 -4.45
C ASN A 191 4.98 -22.04 -5.69
N GLY A 192 5.44 -21.68 -6.89
CA GLY A 192 4.83 -22.11 -8.15
C GLY A 192 4.93 -23.62 -8.34
N ILE A 193 6.13 -24.20 -8.21
CA ILE A 193 6.34 -25.64 -8.33
C ILE A 193 5.51 -26.39 -7.28
N MET A 194 5.51 -25.92 -6.03
CA MET A 194 4.69 -26.49 -4.97
C MET A 194 3.21 -26.52 -5.34
N LEU A 195 2.65 -25.39 -5.79
CA LEU A 195 1.25 -25.32 -6.22
C LEU A 195 0.96 -26.23 -7.42
N GLY A 196 1.88 -26.31 -8.38
CA GLY A 196 1.78 -27.19 -9.54
C GLY A 196 1.72 -28.67 -9.14
N SER A 197 2.67 -29.11 -8.32
CA SER A 197 2.73 -30.48 -7.81
C SER A 197 1.50 -30.84 -6.99
N PHE A 198 1.04 -29.88 -6.18
CA PHE A 198 -0.17 -30.01 -5.39
C PHE A 198 -1.41 -30.22 -6.28
N ILE A 199 -1.62 -29.35 -7.27
CA ILE A 199 -2.77 -29.44 -8.18
C ILE A 199 -2.75 -30.78 -8.92
N TYR A 200 -1.58 -31.19 -9.41
CA TYR A 200 -1.43 -32.46 -10.09
C TYR A 200 -1.72 -33.66 -9.20
N PHE A 201 -1.26 -33.65 -7.94
CA PHE A 201 -1.51 -34.74 -6.99
C PHE A 201 -3.01 -35.01 -6.78
N PHE A 202 -3.82 -33.96 -6.60
CA PHE A 202 -5.26 -34.13 -6.49
C PHE A 202 -5.95 -34.43 -7.83
N TYR A 203 -5.36 -33.99 -8.95
CA TYR A 203 -5.81 -34.39 -10.28
C TYR A 203 -5.65 -35.90 -10.51
N ASP A 204 -4.49 -36.47 -10.17
CA ASP A 204 -4.19 -37.91 -10.27
C ASP A 204 -5.17 -38.77 -9.44
N LYS A 205 -5.69 -38.23 -8.34
CA LYS A 205 -6.69 -38.89 -7.49
C LYS A 205 -8.14 -38.61 -7.88
N CYS A 206 -8.40 -37.93 -9.01
CA CYS A 206 -9.74 -37.51 -9.44
C CYS A 206 -10.45 -36.57 -8.43
N LEU A 207 -9.69 -35.86 -7.60
CA LEU A 207 -10.18 -34.99 -6.51
C LEU A 207 -9.92 -33.50 -6.76
N MET A 208 -9.43 -33.13 -7.95
CA MET A 208 -9.06 -31.74 -8.29
C MET A 208 -10.19 -30.73 -8.00
N TRP A 209 -11.43 -31.08 -8.35
CA TRP A 209 -12.58 -30.19 -8.14
C TRP A 209 -12.93 -30.02 -6.67
N GLU A 210 -12.83 -31.09 -5.88
CA GLU A 210 -13.07 -31.05 -4.44
C GLU A 210 -11.97 -30.25 -3.73
N ALA A 211 -10.71 -30.54 -4.06
CA ALA A 211 -9.55 -29.81 -3.55
C ALA A 211 -9.66 -28.32 -3.85
N SER A 212 -9.95 -27.95 -5.09
CA SER A 212 -10.05 -26.55 -5.51
C SER A 212 -11.09 -25.79 -4.67
N ARG A 213 -12.28 -26.34 -4.47
CA ARG A 213 -13.33 -25.65 -3.71
C ARG A 213 -12.95 -25.46 -2.25
N THR A 214 -12.32 -26.44 -1.63
CA THR A 214 -11.87 -26.28 -0.25
C THR A 214 -10.77 -25.23 -0.17
N ILE A 215 -9.76 -25.32 -1.02
CA ILE A 215 -8.52 -24.55 -0.85
C ILE A 215 -8.69 -23.09 -1.25
N TRP A 216 -9.29 -22.82 -2.41
CA TRP A 216 -9.45 -21.44 -2.88
C TRP A 216 -10.47 -20.64 -2.05
N ILE A 217 -11.36 -21.33 -1.32
CA ILE A 217 -12.32 -20.68 -0.40
C ILE A 217 -11.67 -20.41 0.97
N HIS A 218 -10.88 -21.35 1.49
CA HIS A 218 -10.27 -21.21 2.82
C HIS A 218 -8.97 -20.39 2.78
N GLY A 219 -8.37 -20.22 1.59
CA GLY A 219 -7.09 -19.56 1.39
C GLY A 219 -5.91 -20.49 1.66
N THR A 220 -4.76 -20.17 1.06
CA THR A 220 -3.44 -20.75 1.32
C THR A 220 -2.41 -19.64 1.38
#